data_AF-A0A521VXN3-F1
#
_entry.id   AF-A0A521VXN3-F1
#
_cell.length_a   1.000
_cell.length_b   1.000
_cell.length_c   1.000
_cell.angle_alpha   90.00
_cell.angle_beta   90.00
_cell.angle_gamma   90.00
#
_symmetry.space_group_name_H-M   'P 1'
#
loop_
_entity.id
_entity.type
_entity.pdbx_description
1 polymer ?
#
loop_
_entity_poly.entity_id
_entity_poly.type
_entity_poly.pdbx_seq_one_letter_code
_entity_poly.pdbx_strand_id
1 'polypeptide(L)'
;WSAAVTGGKLTITSTSGADLTVAGSSGVLTAFGLTAGTQSATATVNTANATRTSLESDFNNILTQIDQLAKDSSYNGVNLLNGDTLKVMFNESGTSSLTIAGATLDSAGLGLTAASTNDFQVNTKVDAQIARLNTALNTLRTQGATYGSTLTVIQTRQDFTKNLINTLQTGSDQLVLADTNEEGANMLALQTRQQLSTTALSLANQANQAVLKLFG
;
A
#
# COMPACT_ATOMS: atom_id res chain seq x y z
N TRP A 1 45.75 0.53 -16.01
CA TRP A 1 46.65 1.65 -15.67
C TRP A 1 47.84 1.61 -16.61
N SER A 2 48.19 2.74 -17.21
CA SER A 2 49.47 2.91 -17.90
C SER A 2 50.26 4.01 -17.21
N ALA A 3 51.59 3.85 -17.17
CA ALA A 3 52.50 4.87 -16.70
C ALA A 3 53.50 5.17 -17.82
N ALA A 4 53.71 6.45 -18.10
CA ALA A 4 54.67 6.89 -19.10
C ALA A 4 55.48 8.06 -18.56
N VAL A 5 56.75 8.13 -18.94
CA VAL A 5 57.59 9.30 -18.68
C VAL A 5 57.87 9.99 -20.01
N THR A 6 57.29 11.18 -20.20
CA THR A 6 57.47 11.98 -21.42
C THR A 6 57.93 13.37 -21.02
N GLY A 7 59.07 13.83 -21.57
CA GLY A 7 59.63 15.14 -21.24
C GLY A 7 59.95 15.33 -19.74
N GLY A 8 60.36 14.25 -19.05
CA GLY A 8 60.68 14.27 -17.61
C GLY A 8 59.47 14.26 -16.68
N LYS A 9 58.23 14.14 -17.20
CA LYS A 9 57.00 14.06 -16.40
C LYS A 9 56.49 12.63 -16.35
N LEU A 10 56.20 12.12 -15.15
CA LEU A 10 55.49 10.85 -14.94
C LEU A 10 53.98 11.08 -15.09
N THR A 11 53.38 10.48 -16.11
CA THR A 11 51.94 10.46 -16.35
C THR A 11 51.40 9.08 -16.01
N ILE A 12 50.44 9.01 -15.08
CA ILE A 12 49.73 7.79 -14.72
C ILE A 12 48.29 7.92 -15.22
N THR A 13 47.90 7.06 -16.16
CA THR A 13 46.56 7.08 -16.78
C THR A 13 45.76 5.86 -16.31
N SER A 14 44.62 6.12 -15.68
CA SER A 14 43.64 5.08 -15.37
C SER A 14 42.88 4.72 -16.64
N THR A 15 42.92 3.46 -17.04
CA THR A 15 42.20 2.94 -18.21
C THR A 15 40.77 2.50 -17.88
N SER A 16 40.42 2.43 -16.59
CA SER A 16 39.14 1.95 -16.07
C SER A 16 38.32 3.01 -15.32
N GLY A 17 38.86 4.23 -15.16
CA GLY A 17 38.25 5.27 -14.33
C GLY A 17 38.38 5.03 -12.82
N ALA A 18 39.27 4.11 -12.41
CA ALA A 18 39.62 3.92 -11.01
C ALA A 18 40.41 5.13 -10.48
N ASP A 19 40.16 5.52 -9.23
CA ASP A 19 40.87 6.60 -8.52
C ASP A 19 42.36 6.25 -8.35
N LEU A 20 43.24 7.24 -8.52
CA LEU A 20 44.67 7.08 -8.26
C LEU A 20 44.97 7.51 -6.82
N THR A 21 45.13 6.54 -5.93
CA THR A 21 45.57 6.83 -4.56
C THR A 21 47.08 6.64 -4.46
N VAL A 22 47.80 7.74 -4.22
CA VAL A 22 49.23 7.71 -3.90
C VAL A 22 49.39 7.85 -2.39
N ALA A 23 49.79 6.77 -1.71
CA ALA A 23 49.98 6.73 -0.26
C ALA A 23 51.47 6.65 0.11
N GLY A 24 51.86 7.26 1.23
CA GLY A 24 53.23 7.23 1.76
C GLY A 24 53.39 8.10 3.00
N SER A 25 54.50 7.96 3.70
CA SER A 25 54.85 8.87 4.82
C SER A 25 54.91 10.32 4.31
N SER A 26 54.37 11.26 5.07
CA SER A 26 54.29 12.69 4.68
C SER A 26 55.60 13.23 4.13
N GLY A 27 56.75 12.91 4.76
CA GLY A 27 58.08 13.33 4.31
C GLY A 27 58.50 12.80 2.93
N VAL A 28 58.04 11.61 2.54
CA VAL A 28 58.31 11.02 1.22
C VAL A 28 57.45 11.71 0.16
N LEU A 29 56.18 11.98 0.45
CA LEU A 29 55.27 12.66 -0.48
C LEU A 29 55.71 14.11 -0.74
N THR A 30 56.16 14.83 0.29
CA THR A 30 56.69 16.19 0.17
C THR A 30 57.99 16.25 -0.64
N ALA A 31 58.84 15.22 -0.56
CA ALA A 31 60.07 15.14 -1.34
C ALA A 31 59.83 14.99 -2.85
N PHE A 32 58.68 14.41 -3.23
CA PHE A 32 58.22 14.39 -4.61
C PHE A 32 57.45 15.66 -5.03
N GLY A 33 57.39 16.68 -4.17
CA GLY A 33 56.65 17.92 -4.42
C GLY A 33 55.13 17.79 -4.30
N LEU A 34 54.63 16.66 -3.76
CA LEU A 34 53.21 16.49 -3.46
C LEU A 34 52.92 17.04 -2.06
N THR A 35 51.95 17.93 -1.94
CA THR A 35 51.45 18.33 -0.61
C THR A 35 50.54 17.20 -0.10
N ALA A 36 50.74 16.77 1.15
CA ALA A 36 49.79 15.88 1.83
C ALA A 36 48.49 16.67 2.09
N GLY A 37 47.68 16.79 1.05
CA GLY A 37 46.35 17.36 1.10
C GLY A 37 45.33 16.25 1.02
N THR A 38 44.34 16.28 1.89
CA THR A 38 42.99 15.75 1.64
C THR A 38 42.36 16.51 0.47
N GLN A 39 42.97 16.45 -0.71
CA GLN A 39 42.30 16.81 -1.94
C GLN A 39 41.41 15.61 -2.25
N SER A 40 40.09 15.77 -2.17
CA SER A 40 39.19 14.82 -2.84
C SER A 40 39.69 14.67 -4.26
N ALA A 41 40.11 13.45 -4.63
CA ALA A 41 40.60 13.16 -5.96
C ALA A 41 39.55 13.68 -6.96
N THR A 42 39.87 14.77 -7.66
CA THR A 42 39.02 15.23 -8.76
C THR A 42 39.46 14.40 -9.94
N ALA A 43 38.79 13.26 -10.14
CA ALA A 43 39.01 12.42 -11.30
C ALA A 43 38.71 13.25 -12.56
N THR A 44 39.76 13.63 -13.29
CA THR A 44 39.60 14.25 -14.61
C THR A 44 39.37 13.13 -15.60
N VAL A 45 38.15 13.03 -16.12
CA VAL A 45 37.77 12.03 -17.11
C VAL A 45 38.30 12.45 -18.48
N ASN A 46 39.51 12.00 -18.83
CA ASN A 46 40.12 12.29 -20.14
C ASN A 46 39.43 11.55 -21.29
N THR A 47 38.88 10.37 -21.03
CA THR A 47 38.07 9.60 -21.99
C THR A 47 37.06 8.77 -21.21
N ALA A 48 35.78 9.08 -21.38
CA ALA A 48 34.70 8.36 -20.70
C ALA A 48 34.59 6.93 -21.25
N ASN A 49 34.40 5.96 -20.36
CA ASN A 49 34.05 4.61 -20.76
C ASN A 49 32.60 4.62 -21.26
N ALA A 50 32.39 4.25 -22.53
CA ALA A 50 31.08 4.29 -23.18
C ALA A 50 30.02 3.42 -22.48
N THR A 51 30.40 2.26 -21.95
CA THR A 51 29.49 1.40 -21.17
C THR A 51 29.05 2.08 -19.88
N ARG A 52 29.96 2.72 -19.15
CA ARG A 52 29.64 3.46 -17.92
C ARG A 52 28.75 4.68 -18.21
N THR A 53 28.96 5.36 -19.34
CA THR A 53 28.07 6.42 -19.82
C THR A 53 26.66 5.91 -20.14
N SER A 54 26.56 4.73 -20.78
CA SER A 54 25.24 4.11 -21.03
C SER A 54 24.52 3.77 -19.71
N LEU A 55 25.24 3.19 -18.75
CA LEU A 55 24.67 2.84 -17.43
C LEU A 55 24.23 4.08 -16.63
N GLU A 56 24.94 5.20 -16.77
CA GLU A 56 24.53 6.49 -16.18
C GLU A 56 23.18 6.97 -16.73
N SER A 57 23.02 6.86 -18.06
CA SER A 57 21.78 7.17 -18.75
C SER A 57 20.65 6.22 -18.33
N ASP A 58 20.90 4.91 -18.29
CA ASP A 58 19.92 3.91 -17.87
C ASP A 58 19.47 4.13 -16.42
N PHE A 59 20.41 4.44 -15.52
CA PHE A 59 20.10 4.79 -14.14
C PHE A 59 19.15 6.00 -14.04
N ASN A 60 19.45 7.09 -14.75
CA ASN A 60 18.61 8.28 -14.75
C ASN A 60 17.23 8.02 -15.41
N ASN A 61 17.17 7.18 -16.44
CA ASN A 61 15.91 6.74 -17.05
C ASN A 61 15.06 5.94 -16.05
N ILE A 62 15.66 5.04 -15.27
CA ILE A 62 14.95 4.29 -14.23
C ILE A 62 14.44 5.22 -13.13
N LEU A 63 15.21 6.22 -12.70
CA LEU A 63 14.71 7.22 -11.74
C LEU A 63 13.48 7.95 -12.28
N THR A 64 13.49 8.30 -13.57
CA THR A 64 12.33 8.92 -14.23
C THR A 64 11.13 7.97 -14.25
N GLN A 65 11.34 6.68 -14.51
CA GLN A 65 10.26 5.68 -14.46
C GLN A 65 9.70 5.49 -13.05
N ILE A 66 10.55 5.56 -12.02
CA ILE A 66 10.13 5.55 -10.61
C ILE A 66 9.21 6.75 -10.33
N ASP A 67 9.60 7.96 -10.76
CA ASP A 67 8.79 9.17 -10.58
C ASP A 67 7.45 9.06 -11.31
N GLN A 68 7.43 8.53 -12.52
CA GLN A 68 6.20 8.32 -13.30
C GLN A 68 5.29 7.33 -12.60
N LEU A 69 5.81 6.17 -12.18
CA LEU A 69 5.05 5.16 -11.48
C LEU A 69 4.46 5.70 -10.16
N ALA A 70 5.27 6.43 -9.37
CA ALA A 70 4.80 7.03 -8.13
C ALA A 70 3.67 8.03 -8.38
N LYS A 71 3.74 8.84 -9.44
CA LYS A 71 2.70 9.81 -9.83
C LYS A 71 1.42 9.14 -10.36
N ASP A 72 1.56 8.09 -11.15
CA ASP A 72 0.46 7.41 -11.81
C ASP A 72 -0.32 6.46 -10.88
N SER A 73 0.25 6.10 -9.72
CA SER A 73 -0.31 5.16 -8.73
C SER A 73 -1.49 5.74 -7.91
N SER A 74 -2.48 6.31 -8.57
CA SER A 74 -3.67 6.86 -7.95
C SER A 74 -4.87 5.89 -8.00
N TYR A 75 -5.69 5.90 -6.95
CA TYR A 75 -6.98 5.21 -6.90
C TYR A 75 -8.06 6.18 -6.43
N ASN A 76 -9.12 6.35 -7.21
CA ASN A 76 -10.22 7.29 -6.93
C ASN A 76 -9.74 8.70 -6.53
N GLY A 77 -8.67 9.19 -7.16
CA GLY A 77 -8.10 10.52 -6.89
C GLY A 77 -7.21 10.62 -5.65
N VAL A 78 -6.88 9.51 -4.99
CA VAL A 78 -5.93 9.46 -3.87
C VAL A 78 -4.68 8.71 -4.30
N ASN A 79 -3.51 9.29 -4.07
CA ASN A 79 -2.22 8.67 -4.34
C ASN A 79 -1.36 8.59 -3.07
N LEU A 80 -1.36 7.41 -2.44
CA LEU A 80 -0.59 7.14 -1.22
C LEU A 80 0.93 7.10 -1.44
N LEU A 81 1.40 7.03 -2.69
CA LEU A 81 2.83 7.10 -3.04
C LEU A 81 3.29 8.54 -3.33
N ASN A 82 2.35 9.49 -3.42
CA ASN A 82 2.64 10.91 -3.61
C ASN A 82 2.32 11.75 -2.34
N GLY A 83 2.13 11.09 -1.19
CA GLY A 83 1.89 11.75 0.09
C GLY A 83 0.42 12.04 0.42
N ASP A 84 -0.53 11.65 -0.43
CA ASP A 84 -1.95 11.83 -0.11
C ASP A 84 -2.38 10.95 1.06
N THR A 85 -3.54 11.24 1.64
CA THR A 85 -4.08 10.49 2.77
C THR A 85 -5.43 9.86 2.40
N LEU A 86 -5.61 8.59 2.76
CA LEU A 86 -6.88 7.88 2.59
C LEU A 86 -7.57 7.70 3.94
N LYS A 87 -8.78 8.24 4.09
CA LYS A 87 -9.62 7.97 5.26
C LYS A 87 -10.63 6.86 4.95
N VAL A 88 -10.54 5.76 5.68
CA VAL A 88 -11.46 4.63 5.61
C VAL A 88 -12.44 4.72 6.77
N MET A 89 -13.74 4.76 6.49
CA MET A 89 -14.77 4.76 7.53
C MET A 89 -15.29 3.34 7.77
N PHE A 90 -15.49 2.99 9.04
CA PHE A 90 -15.99 1.67 9.44
C PHE A 90 -17.44 1.71 9.93
N ASN A 91 -18.05 2.89 10.01
CA ASN A 91 -19.45 3.08 10.36
C ASN A 91 -20.07 4.24 9.58
N GLU A 92 -21.40 4.26 9.54
CA GLU A 92 -22.21 5.21 8.76
C GLU A 92 -22.07 6.63 9.29
N SER A 93 -21.86 6.80 10.60
CA SER A 93 -21.67 8.11 11.23
C SER A 93 -20.25 8.66 11.12
N GLY A 94 -19.30 7.89 10.59
CA GLY A 94 -17.91 8.31 10.39
C GLY A 94 -17.10 8.53 11.67
N THR A 95 -17.64 8.17 12.84
CA THR A 95 -16.94 8.28 14.14
C THR A 95 -15.88 7.19 14.32
N SER A 96 -16.04 6.05 13.65
CA SER A 96 -15.05 4.98 13.58
C SER A 96 -14.37 5.03 12.23
N SER A 97 -13.09 5.38 12.20
CA SER A 97 -12.32 5.47 10.97
C SER A 97 -10.85 5.17 11.17
N LEU A 98 -10.18 4.81 10.08
CA LEU A 98 -8.74 4.66 9.99
C LEU A 98 -8.23 5.64 8.93
N THR A 99 -7.26 6.45 9.31
CA THR A 99 -6.58 7.36 8.39
C THR A 99 -5.24 6.74 8.00
N ILE A 100 -5.07 6.48 6.71
CA ILE A 100 -3.85 5.93 6.12
C ILE A 100 -3.08 7.09 5.51
N ALA A 101 -1.99 7.47 6.16
CA ALA A 101 -1.09 8.50 5.64
C ALA A 101 -0.23 7.91 4.52
N GLY A 102 -0.23 8.57 3.37
CA GLY A 102 0.72 8.31 2.29
C GLY A 102 2.10 8.84 2.62
N ALA A 103 3.06 8.44 1.80
CA ALA A 103 4.42 8.96 1.81
C ALA A 103 4.82 9.32 0.38
N THR A 104 5.65 10.34 0.20
CA THR A 104 6.23 10.67 -1.10
C THR A 104 7.34 9.67 -1.41
N LEU A 105 7.06 8.73 -2.31
CA LEU A 105 7.94 7.61 -2.69
C LEU A 105 8.43 7.74 -4.15
N ASP A 106 8.52 8.97 -4.66
CA ASP A 106 9.25 9.28 -5.89
C ASP A 106 10.78 9.30 -5.62
N SER A 107 11.58 9.48 -6.67
CA SER A 107 13.04 9.47 -6.53
C SER A 107 13.53 10.50 -5.51
N ALA A 108 12.96 11.71 -5.50
CA ALA A 108 13.31 12.77 -4.57
C ALA A 108 12.93 12.44 -3.12
N GLY A 109 11.72 11.95 -2.88
CA GLY A 109 11.23 11.53 -1.57
C GLY A 109 12.00 10.33 -0.99
N LEU A 110 12.54 9.48 -1.87
CA LEU A 110 13.44 8.39 -1.51
C LEU A 110 14.90 8.83 -1.33
N GLY A 111 15.23 10.11 -1.55
CA GLY A 111 16.60 10.63 -1.45
C GLY A 111 17.53 10.17 -2.58
N LEU A 112 16.96 9.68 -3.68
CA LEU A 112 17.70 9.35 -4.89
C LEU A 112 17.92 10.64 -5.70
N THR A 113 19.13 10.82 -6.23
CA THR A 113 19.43 11.94 -7.11
C THR A 113 19.99 11.42 -8.41
N ALA A 114 19.57 12.04 -9.52
CA ALA A 114 20.15 11.78 -10.82
C ALA A 114 21.68 11.89 -10.79
N ALA A 115 22.34 11.00 -11.53
CA ALA A 115 23.77 11.07 -11.76
C ALA A 115 24.07 12.21 -12.75
N SER A 116 25.05 13.04 -12.41
CA SER A 116 25.57 14.09 -13.28
C SER A 116 26.50 13.50 -14.33
N THR A 117 26.79 14.26 -15.38
CA THR A 117 27.68 13.81 -16.46
C THR A 117 29.01 13.32 -15.91
N ASN A 118 29.34 12.07 -16.25
CA ASN A 118 30.56 11.37 -15.84
C ASN A 118 30.65 10.98 -14.36
N ASP A 119 29.59 11.13 -13.56
CA ASP A 119 29.57 10.62 -12.17
C ASP A 119 29.84 9.11 -12.16
N PHE A 120 29.26 8.38 -13.11
CA PHE A 120 29.45 6.94 -13.21
C PHE A 120 30.84 6.56 -13.67
N GLN A 121 31.72 7.49 -14.06
CA GLN A 121 33.12 7.23 -14.37
C GLN A 121 33.99 7.13 -13.11
N VAL A 122 33.46 7.56 -11.95
CA VAL A 122 34.17 7.60 -10.67
C VAL A 122 33.56 6.60 -9.71
N ASN A 123 34.35 5.64 -9.21
CA ASN A 123 33.84 4.54 -8.38
C ASN A 123 33.21 5.04 -7.07
N THR A 124 33.83 6.02 -6.41
CA THR A 124 33.30 6.59 -5.16
C THR A 124 31.93 7.24 -5.34
N LYS A 125 31.63 7.78 -6.53
CA LYS A 125 30.30 8.32 -6.87
C LYS A 125 29.28 7.21 -7.11
N VAL A 126 29.68 6.14 -7.79
CA VAL A 126 28.84 4.94 -7.96
C VAL A 126 28.52 4.30 -6.60
N ASP A 127 29.52 4.16 -5.72
CA ASP A 127 29.35 3.62 -4.36
C ASP A 127 28.37 4.48 -3.54
N ALA A 128 28.44 5.80 -3.68
CA ALA A 128 27.49 6.71 -3.04
C ALA A 128 26.06 6.52 -3.57
N GLN A 129 25.88 6.29 -4.88
CA GLN A 129 24.56 5.98 -5.45
C GLN A 129 24.04 4.63 -4.97
N ILE A 130 24.89 3.61 -4.86
CA ILE A 130 24.52 2.30 -4.29
C ILE A 130 24.06 2.44 -2.83
N ALA A 131 24.76 3.24 -2.03
CA ALA A 131 24.36 3.49 -0.64
C ALA A 131 22.98 4.17 -0.53
N ARG A 132 22.69 5.12 -1.42
CA ARG A 132 21.37 5.77 -1.51
C ARG A 132 20.28 4.78 -1.93
N LEU A 133 20.54 3.94 -2.93
CA LEU A 133 19.61 2.87 -3.35
C LEU A 133 19.28 1.90 -2.21
N ASN A 134 20.28 1.49 -1.43
CA ASN A 134 20.05 0.63 -0.26
C ASN A 134 19.17 1.31 0.79
N THR A 135 19.37 2.60 1.03
CA THR A 135 18.54 3.39 1.95
C THR A 135 17.10 3.49 1.44
N ALA A 136 16.92 3.84 0.16
CA ALA A 136 15.61 3.90 -0.48
C ALA A 136 14.86 2.56 -0.42
N LEU A 137 15.55 1.44 -0.68
CA LEU A 137 14.99 0.10 -0.57
C LEU A 137 14.52 -0.23 0.85
N ASN A 138 15.26 0.18 1.88
CA ASN A 138 14.84 0.00 3.27
C ASN A 138 13.61 0.85 3.59
N THR A 139 13.56 2.09 3.16
CA THR A 139 12.37 2.96 3.30
C THR A 139 11.15 2.32 2.64
N LEU A 140 11.27 1.83 1.41
CA LEU A 140 10.18 1.16 0.69
C LEU A 140 9.71 -0.11 1.41
N ARG A 141 10.62 -0.91 1.95
CA ARG A 141 10.26 -2.11 2.74
C ARG A 141 9.51 -1.76 4.01
N THR A 142 9.98 -0.75 4.75
CA THR A 142 9.29 -0.28 5.96
C THR A 142 7.91 0.27 5.63
N GLN A 143 7.79 1.09 4.58
CA GLN A 143 6.49 1.62 4.15
C GLN A 143 5.54 0.50 3.71
N GLY A 144 6.03 -0.47 2.94
CA GLY A 144 5.27 -1.65 2.52
C GLY A 144 4.78 -2.48 3.71
N ALA A 145 5.60 -2.67 4.75
CA ALA A 145 5.20 -3.34 5.97
C ALA A 145 4.10 -2.59 6.73
N THR A 146 4.19 -1.27 6.82
CA THR A 146 3.15 -0.42 7.41
C THR A 146 1.83 -0.53 6.65
N TYR A 147 1.86 -0.48 5.32
CA TYR A 147 0.66 -0.67 4.49
C TYR A 147 0.09 -2.10 4.61
N GLY A 148 0.95 -3.11 4.68
CA GLY A 148 0.53 -4.50 4.92
C GLY A 148 -0.20 -4.68 6.26
N SER A 149 0.35 -4.11 7.34
CA SER A 149 -0.30 -4.13 8.66
C SER A 149 -1.64 -3.40 8.65
N THR A 150 -1.69 -2.23 8.01
CA THR A 150 -2.92 -1.43 7.85
C THR A 150 -3.99 -2.23 7.08
N LEU A 151 -3.60 -2.94 6.02
CA LEU A 151 -4.50 -3.81 5.26
C LEU A 151 -5.08 -4.93 6.13
N THR A 152 -4.26 -5.59 6.95
CA THR A 152 -4.74 -6.63 7.89
C THR A 152 -5.75 -6.08 8.88
N VAL A 153 -5.56 -4.86 9.39
CA VAL A 153 -6.54 -4.20 10.28
C VAL A 153 -7.85 -3.97 9.53
N ILE A 154 -7.81 -3.49 8.30
CA ILE A 154 -9.00 -3.25 7.48
C ILE A 154 -9.74 -4.55 7.20
N GLN A 155 -9.03 -5.61 6.82
CA GLN A 155 -9.63 -6.94 6.57
C GLN A 155 -10.31 -7.49 7.82
N THR A 156 -9.64 -7.41 8.98
CA THR A 156 -10.21 -7.87 10.27
C THR A 156 -11.48 -7.09 10.61
N ARG A 157 -11.49 -5.77 10.41
CA ARG A 157 -12.68 -4.92 10.62
C ARG A 157 -13.80 -5.23 9.64
N GLN A 158 -13.46 -5.49 8.37
CA GLN A 158 -14.42 -5.89 7.36
C GLN A 158 -15.12 -7.20 7.75
N ASP A 159 -14.36 -8.20 8.17
CA ASP A 159 -14.91 -9.51 8.53
C ASP A 159 -15.74 -9.45 9.82
N PHE A 160 -15.28 -8.70 10.84
CA PHE A 160 -16.09 -8.42 12.03
C PHE A 160 -17.43 -7.78 11.66
N THR A 161 -17.41 -6.79 10.76
CA THR A 161 -18.63 -6.08 10.35
C THR A 161 -19.58 -6.99 9.59
N LYS A 162 -19.07 -7.83 8.68
CA LYS A 162 -19.89 -8.85 7.98
C LYS A 162 -20.52 -9.83 8.97
N ASN A 163 -19.76 -10.32 9.94
CA ASN A 163 -20.28 -11.23 10.96
C ASN A 163 -21.34 -10.56 11.83
N LEU A 164 -21.12 -9.31 12.24
CA LEU A 164 -22.09 -8.52 12.99
C LEU A 164 -23.39 -8.35 12.18
N ILE A 165 -23.30 -8.01 10.89
CA ILE A 165 -24.47 -7.89 10.00
C ILE A 165 -25.23 -9.21 9.93
N ASN A 166 -24.55 -10.34 9.74
CA ASN A 166 -25.20 -11.66 9.68
C ASN A 166 -25.92 -12.01 11.00
N THR A 167 -25.29 -11.75 12.15
CA THR A 167 -25.91 -11.98 13.46
C THR A 167 -27.12 -11.07 13.67
N LEU A 168 -27.02 -9.78 13.33
CA LEU A 168 -28.14 -8.83 13.43
C LEU A 168 -29.28 -9.20 12.48
N GLN A 169 -28.98 -9.70 11.28
CA GLN A 169 -30.00 -10.19 10.35
C GLN A 169 -30.74 -11.40 10.93
N THR A 170 -30.01 -12.40 11.45
CA THR A 170 -30.64 -13.57 12.10
C THR A 170 -31.45 -13.17 13.34
N GLY A 171 -30.94 -12.25 14.16
CA GLY A 171 -31.66 -11.75 15.34
C GLY A 171 -32.93 -10.97 14.95
N SER A 172 -32.85 -10.15 13.90
CA SER A 172 -34.01 -9.46 13.34
C SER A 172 -35.04 -10.46 12.80
N ASP A 173 -34.60 -11.47 12.07
CA ASP A 173 -35.46 -12.53 11.55
C ASP A 173 -36.16 -13.26 12.71
N GLN A 174 -35.46 -13.58 13.80
CA GLN A 174 -36.08 -14.20 14.99
C GLN A 174 -37.11 -13.31 15.70
N LEU A 175 -36.93 -11.99 15.69
CA LEU A 175 -37.87 -11.05 16.32
C LEU A 175 -39.09 -10.76 15.45
N VAL A 176 -38.97 -10.93 14.13
CA VAL A 176 -40.03 -10.61 13.15
C VAL A 176 -40.75 -11.87 12.67
N LEU A 177 -40.07 -13.01 12.61
CA LEU A 177 -40.68 -14.29 12.25
C LEU A 177 -41.67 -14.69 13.34
N ALA A 178 -42.92 -14.86 12.93
CA ALA A 178 -43.93 -15.42 13.79
C ALA A 178 -43.66 -16.92 14.02
N ASP A 179 -43.93 -17.41 15.25
CA ASP A 179 -43.80 -18.83 15.56
C ASP A 179 -44.88 -19.61 14.80
N THR A 180 -44.44 -20.39 13.81
CA THR A 180 -45.35 -21.17 12.95
C THR A 180 -46.15 -22.22 13.72
N ASN A 181 -45.68 -22.67 14.89
CA ASN A 181 -46.44 -23.57 15.75
C ASN A 181 -47.53 -22.82 16.51
N GLU A 182 -47.24 -21.62 17.02
CA GLU A 182 -48.24 -20.80 17.72
C GLU A 182 -49.28 -20.24 16.74
N GLU A 183 -48.85 -19.70 15.60
CA GLU A 183 -49.75 -19.31 14.52
C GLU A 183 -50.55 -20.51 14.00
N GLY A 184 -49.92 -21.68 13.89
CA GLY A 184 -50.58 -22.93 13.48
C GLY A 184 -51.65 -23.40 14.45
N ALA A 185 -51.35 -23.40 15.75
CA ALA A 185 -52.30 -23.74 16.81
C ALA A 185 -53.44 -22.71 16.89
N ASN A 186 -53.14 -21.42 16.75
CA ASN A 186 -54.14 -20.36 16.74
C ASN A 186 -55.02 -20.45 15.49
N MET A 187 -54.46 -20.78 14.33
CA MET A 187 -55.20 -21.03 13.09
C MET A 187 -56.14 -22.23 13.24
N LEU A 188 -55.66 -23.34 13.81
CA LEU A 188 -56.47 -24.52 14.06
C LEU A 188 -57.59 -24.21 15.06
N ALA A 189 -57.29 -23.53 16.16
CA ALA A 189 -58.27 -23.09 17.15
C ALA A 189 -59.31 -22.15 16.52
N LEU A 190 -58.90 -21.24 15.64
CA LEU A 190 -59.77 -20.34 14.91
C LEU A 190 -60.68 -21.13 13.93
N GLN A 191 -60.14 -22.10 13.19
CA GLN A 191 -60.94 -22.98 12.33
C GLN A 191 -61.95 -23.79 13.14
N THR A 192 -61.56 -24.35 14.30
CA THR A 192 -62.49 -25.07 15.20
C THR A 192 -63.57 -24.12 15.74
N ARG A 193 -63.21 -22.90 16.15
CA ARG A 193 -64.20 -21.88 16.57
C ARG A 193 -65.16 -21.50 15.45
N GLN A 194 -64.69 -21.38 14.22
CA GLN A 194 -65.54 -21.10 13.06
C GLN A 194 -66.49 -22.27 12.76
N GLN A 195 -66.02 -23.51 12.80
CA GLN A 195 -66.85 -24.72 12.66
C GLN A 195 -67.89 -24.84 13.78
N LEU A 196 -67.52 -24.54 15.03
CA LEU A 196 -68.45 -24.48 16.16
C LEU A 196 -69.47 -23.34 15.99
N SER A 197 -69.05 -22.18 15.47
CA SER A 197 -69.96 -21.05 15.23
C SER A 197 -70.95 -21.35 14.10
N THR A 198 -70.54 -22.01 13.02
CA THR A 198 -71.43 -22.38 11.92
C THR A 198 -72.39 -23.51 12.32
N THR A 199 -71.92 -24.51 13.07
CA THR A 199 -72.79 -25.56 13.63
C THR A 199 -73.76 -25.01 14.67
N ALA A 200 -73.32 -24.13 15.58
CA ALA A 200 -74.20 -23.45 16.53
C ALA A 200 -75.24 -22.57 15.82
N LEU A 201 -74.87 -21.86 14.75
CA LEU A 201 -75.80 -21.07 13.93
C LEU A 201 -76.80 -21.97 13.18
N SER A 202 -76.35 -23.11 12.65
CA SER A 202 -77.21 -24.11 12.02
C SER A 202 -78.21 -24.69 13.03
N LEU A 203 -77.75 -25.05 14.24
CA LEU A 203 -78.62 -25.50 15.33
C LEU A 203 -79.61 -24.42 15.77
N ALA A 204 -79.16 -23.17 15.89
CA ALA A 204 -80.04 -22.05 16.24
C ALA A 204 -81.12 -21.81 15.18
N ASN A 205 -80.78 -21.90 13.89
CA ASN A 205 -81.76 -21.81 12.81
C ASN A 205 -82.72 -23.00 12.78
N GLN A 206 -82.25 -24.23 13.04
CA GLN A 206 -83.10 -25.41 13.17
C GLN A 206 -84.02 -25.31 14.40
N ALA A 207 -83.53 -24.81 15.52
CA ALA A 207 -84.33 -24.57 16.73
C ALA A 207 -85.42 -23.52 16.45
N ASN A 208 -85.10 -22.41 15.77
CA ASN A 208 -86.08 -21.40 15.36
C ASN A 208 -87.14 -21.97 14.39
N GLN A 209 -86.77 -22.85 13.45
CA GLN A 209 -87.72 -23.53 12.57
C GLN A 209 -88.58 -24.59 13.28
N ALA A 210 -88.02 -25.29 14.27
CA ALA A 210 -88.77 -26.24 15.09
C ALA A 210 -89.81 -25.52 15.98
N VAL A 211 -89.46 -24.35 16.51
CA VAL A 211 -90.41 -23.45 17.21
C VAL A 211 -91.49 -22.97 16.24
N LEU A 212 -91.12 -22.57 15.01
CA LEU A 212 -92.11 -22.13 14.01
C LEU A 212 -93.09 -23.25 13.60
N LYS A 213 -92.63 -24.51 13.47
CA LYS A 213 -93.49 -25.69 13.22
C LYS A 213 -94.42 -26.06 14.39
N LEU A 214 -94.10 -25.60 15.61
CA LEU A 214 -94.90 -25.88 16.80
C LEU A 214 -96.03 -24.85 17.00
N PHE A 215 -95.90 -23.67 16.39
CA PHE A 215 -96.83 -22.55 16.56
C PHE A 215 -97.44 -22.01 15.25
N GLY A 216 -97.11 -22.58 14.09
CA GLY A 216 -97.74 -22.33 12.79
C GLY A 216 -98.34 -23.60 12.21
#